data_AF-A0A453IJV9-F1
#
_entry.id   AF-A0A453IJV9-F1
#
_cell.length_a   1.000
_cell.length_b   1.000
_cell.length_c   1.000
_cell.angle_alpha   90.00
_cell.angle_beta   90.00
_cell.angle_gamma   90.00
#
_symmetry.space_group_name_H-M   'P 1'
#
loop_
_entity.id
_entity.type
_entity.pdbx_description
1 polymer ?
#
loop_
_entity_poly.entity_id
_entity_poly.type
_entity_poly.pdbx_seq_one_letter_code
_entity_poly.pdbx_strand_id
1 'polypeptide(L)'
;MYWFSYDQSGFDIRCARMHILGFSFRASSDEDSKSTSAAPADDPIELLGKPLRIGRADDVFGKIFANSLHALQVVQFYYWKAPELASRRNQTTGGSETVCYPTIQVQRSSGTELPLPCNHGLAQTIFGSYGNVDSVIEWDDVVLALAMWENYSEELKRKLSIFLPNWLSNGTIFVVDPSEPTQVCGEGN
;
A
#
# COMPACT_ATOMS: atom_id res chain seq x y z
N MET A 1 -0.32 -8.42 -12.47
CA MET A 1 1.13 -8.10 -12.43
C MET A 1 1.27 -6.59 -12.41
N TYR A 2 1.99 -6.00 -11.45
CA TYR A 2 2.17 -4.54 -11.32
C TYR A 2 3.49 -4.04 -11.94
N TRP A 3 4.06 -4.81 -12.85
CA TRP A 3 5.36 -4.52 -13.46
C TRP A 3 5.21 -3.45 -14.54
N PHE A 4 6.08 -2.44 -14.48
CA PHE A 4 6.27 -1.45 -15.53
C PHE A 4 7.59 -1.75 -16.25
N SER A 5 7.53 -1.98 -17.55
CA SER A 5 8.70 -2.17 -18.41
C SER A 5 8.91 -0.95 -19.31
N TYR A 6 10.16 -0.52 -19.45
CA TYR A 6 10.58 0.52 -20.38
C TYR A 6 11.97 0.16 -20.93
N ASP A 7 12.05 0.01 -22.25
CA ASP A 7 13.23 -0.54 -22.95
C ASP A 7 13.73 -1.86 -22.33
N GLN A 8 14.98 -1.90 -21.88
CA GLN A 8 15.62 -3.07 -21.26
C GLN A 8 15.50 -3.08 -19.72
N SER A 9 14.69 -2.20 -19.15
CA SER A 9 14.55 -2.04 -17.70
C SER A 9 13.09 -2.09 -17.26
N GLY A 10 12.87 -2.25 -15.96
CA GLY A 10 11.55 -2.10 -15.37
C GLY A 10 11.58 -2.00 -13.85
N PHE A 11 10.39 -1.88 -13.26
CA PHE A 11 10.20 -1.91 -11.81
C PHE A 11 8.77 -2.35 -11.48
N ASP A 12 8.56 -2.84 -10.26
CA ASP A 12 7.21 -2.96 -9.71
C ASP A 12 6.68 -1.57 -9.30
N ILE A 13 5.51 -1.21 -9.82
CA ILE A 13 4.90 0.11 -9.60
C ILE A 13 4.68 0.40 -8.11
N ARG A 14 4.40 -0.62 -7.29
CA ARG A 14 4.16 -0.44 -5.85
C ARG A 14 5.46 -0.07 -5.15
N CYS A 15 6.55 -0.75 -5.48
CA CYS A 15 7.88 -0.46 -4.95
C CYS A 15 8.33 0.95 -5.32
N ALA A 16 8.19 1.30 -6.60
CA ALA A 16 8.52 2.63 -7.10
C ALA A 16 7.76 3.73 -6.37
N ARG A 17 6.43 3.60 -6.27
CA ARG A 17 5.59 4.62 -5.59
C ARG A 17 5.88 4.73 -4.10
N MET A 18 6.10 3.62 -3.40
CA MET A 18 6.52 3.66 -2.00
C MET A 18 7.84 4.42 -1.82
N HIS A 19 8.84 4.09 -2.65
CA HIS A 19 10.14 4.72 -2.59
C HIS A 19 10.06 6.24 -2.84
N ILE A 20 9.28 6.67 -3.84
CA ILE A 20 9.05 8.09 -4.14
C ILE A 20 8.41 8.83 -2.97
N LEU A 21 7.53 8.16 -2.23
CA LEU A 21 6.91 8.71 -1.03
C LEU A 21 7.83 8.62 0.21
N GLY A 22 9.07 8.15 0.04
CA GLY A 22 10.07 8.06 1.11
C GLY A 22 9.89 6.87 2.04
N PHE A 23 9.16 5.84 1.63
CA PHE A 23 8.97 4.61 2.39
C PHE A 23 9.64 3.40 1.72
N SER A 24 10.03 2.42 2.52
CA SER A 24 10.49 1.12 2.06
C SER A 24 9.67 -0.03 2.66
N PHE A 25 9.63 -1.15 1.97
CA PHE A 25 9.01 -2.37 2.50
C PHE A 25 10.03 -3.15 3.32
N ARG A 26 9.60 -3.59 4.50
CA ARG A 26 10.40 -4.37 5.45
C ARG A 26 9.76 -5.74 5.63
N ALA A 27 10.59 -6.77 5.78
CA ALA A 27 10.11 -8.09 6.18
C ALA A 27 9.33 -7.99 7.51
N SER A 28 8.32 -8.83 7.69
CA SER A 28 7.50 -8.82 8.90
C SER A 28 8.16 -9.53 10.11
N SER A 29 9.30 -10.20 9.92
CA SER A 29 9.84 -11.14 10.89
C SER A 29 10.79 -10.53 11.94
N ASP A 30 10.50 -10.83 13.21
CA ASP A 30 11.51 -11.13 14.26
C ASP A 30 11.70 -12.66 14.45
N GLU A 31 10.88 -13.53 13.84
CA GLU A 31 10.81 -14.98 14.16
C GLU A 31 11.00 -15.95 12.97
N ASP A 32 11.20 -15.49 11.73
CA ASP A 32 11.47 -16.38 10.59
C ASP A 32 12.93 -16.85 10.49
N SER A 33 13.77 -16.44 11.45
CA SER A 33 15.15 -16.94 11.57
C SER A 33 15.24 -18.35 12.18
N LYS A 34 14.12 -18.94 12.64
CA LYS A 34 14.11 -20.29 13.24
C LYS A 34 13.50 -21.39 12.37
N SER A 35 13.00 -21.08 11.17
CA SER A 35 12.63 -22.11 10.20
C SER A 35 13.86 -22.57 9.42
N THR A 36 14.47 -23.62 9.96
CA THR A 36 15.62 -24.32 9.41
C THR A 36 15.25 -25.02 8.11
N SER A 37 15.51 -24.38 6.98
CA SER A 37 16.02 -24.97 5.72
C SER A 37 15.98 -23.85 4.69
N ALA A 38 17.00 -23.76 3.84
CA ALA A 38 17.00 -22.84 2.71
C ALA A 38 15.82 -23.18 1.79
N ALA A 39 14.65 -22.59 2.06
CA ALA A 39 13.64 -22.42 1.04
C ALA A 39 14.33 -21.68 -0.11
N PRO A 40 14.08 -22.06 -1.38
CA PRO A 40 14.59 -21.28 -2.50
C PRO A 40 14.18 -19.84 -2.23
N ALA A 41 15.15 -18.91 -2.24
CA ALA A 41 14.89 -17.51 -1.99
C ALA A 41 13.67 -17.13 -2.82
N ASP A 42 12.53 -16.85 -2.17
CA ASP A 42 11.30 -16.55 -2.88
C ASP A 42 11.61 -15.44 -3.88
N ASP A 43 11.00 -15.48 -5.06
CA ASP A 43 11.12 -14.37 -6.01
C ASP A 43 10.84 -13.07 -5.24
N PRO A 44 11.73 -12.07 -5.25
CA PRO A 44 11.52 -10.81 -4.56
C PRO A 44 10.13 -10.19 -4.81
N ILE A 45 9.54 -10.43 -5.99
CA ILE A 45 8.19 -9.95 -6.33
C ILE A 45 7.11 -10.71 -5.55
N GLU A 46 7.29 -12.00 -5.25
CA GLU A 46 6.35 -12.79 -4.46
C GLU A 46 6.29 -12.31 -3.00
N LEU A 47 7.41 -11.81 -2.47
CA LEU A 47 7.45 -11.19 -1.13
C LEU A 47 6.48 -10.01 -1.00
N LEU A 48 6.17 -9.31 -2.10
CA LEU A 48 5.19 -8.23 -2.13
C LEU A 48 3.75 -8.71 -1.91
N GLY A 49 3.48 -10.00 -2.08
CA GLY A 49 2.20 -10.63 -1.77
C GLY A 49 2.07 -11.12 -0.33
N LYS A 50 3.19 -11.21 0.41
CA LYS A 50 3.23 -11.70 1.80
C LYS A 50 3.00 -10.56 2.81
N PRO A 51 2.61 -10.87 4.06
CA PRO A 51 2.51 -9.88 5.12
C PRO A 51 3.85 -9.19 5.37
N LEU A 52 3.83 -7.86 5.43
CA LEU A 52 5.03 -7.03 5.50
C LEU A 52 4.83 -5.79 6.36
N ARG A 53 5.91 -5.07 6.66
CA ARG A 53 5.89 -3.78 7.35
C ARG A 53 6.37 -2.68 6.41
N ILE A 54 6.10 -1.42 6.79
CA ILE A 54 6.71 -0.26 6.12
C ILE A 54 7.75 0.35 7.04
N GLY A 55 8.83 0.85 6.45
CA GLY A 55 9.85 1.62 7.14
C GLY A 55 10.08 2.96 6.47
N ARG A 56 10.70 3.87 7.20
CA ARG A 56 11.19 5.16 6.71
C ARG A 56 12.52 5.45 7.39
N ALA A 57 13.56 5.67 6.60
CA ALA A 57 14.94 5.69 7.10
C ALA A 57 15.22 4.44 7.98
N ASP A 58 15.61 4.65 9.24
CA ASP A 58 15.92 3.59 10.20
C ASP A 58 14.71 3.16 11.07
N ASP A 59 13.56 3.83 10.91
CA ASP A 59 12.37 3.53 11.70
C ASP A 59 11.43 2.55 10.98
N VAL A 60 10.80 1.66 11.75
CA VAL A 60 9.83 0.68 11.24
C VAL A 60 8.48 0.88 11.91
N PHE A 61 7.43 0.93 11.09
CA PHE A 61 6.07 1.01 11.58
C PHE A 61 5.64 -0.35 12.16
N GLY A 62 5.16 -0.37 13.40
CA GLY A 62 4.83 -1.62 14.09
C GLY A 62 3.66 -2.41 13.50
N LYS A 63 2.84 -1.79 12.63
CA LYS A 63 1.74 -2.49 11.96
C LYS A 63 2.26 -3.41 10.87
N ILE A 64 1.85 -4.67 10.93
CA ILE A 64 1.94 -5.60 9.81
C ILE A 64 0.75 -5.35 8.87
N PHE A 65 1.05 -5.09 7.60
CA PHE A 65 0.09 -4.99 6.52
C PHE A 65 -0.08 -6.35 5.85
N ALA A 66 -1.29 -6.62 5.33
CA ALA A 66 -1.60 -7.86 4.61
C ALA A 66 -0.65 -8.14 3.44
N ASN A 67 -0.26 -7.10 2.69
CA ASN A 67 0.68 -7.17 1.57
C ASN A 67 1.13 -5.74 1.17
N SER A 68 1.98 -5.64 0.15
CA SER A 68 2.49 -4.36 -0.38
C SER A 68 1.40 -3.42 -0.91
N LEU A 69 0.31 -3.97 -1.46
CA LEU A 69 -0.78 -3.16 -1.99
C LEU A 69 -1.56 -2.48 -0.87
N HIS A 70 -1.88 -3.23 0.19
CA HIS A 70 -2.55 -2.67 1.36
C HIS A 70 -1.72 -1.56 2.01
N ALA A 71 -0.41 -1.78 2.18
CA ALA A 71 0.51 -0.77 2.68
C ALA A 71 0.53 0.49 1.80
N LEU A 72 0.66 0.32 0.47
CA LEU A 72 0.65 1.44 -0.47
C LEU A 72 -0.66 2.23 -0.44
N GLN A 73 -1.80 1.56 -0.33
CA GLN A 73 -3.11 2.21 -0.25
C GLN A 73 -3.21 3.13 0.98
N VAL A 74 -2.74 2.68 2.14
CA VAL A 74 -2.74 3.47 3.38
C VAL A 74 -1.80 4.68 3.26
N VAL A 75 -0.59 4.48 2.73
CA VAL A 75 0.37 5.58 2.52
C VAL A 75 -0.17 6.61 1.52
N GLN A 76 -0.77 6.17 0.41
CA GLN A 76 -1.38 7.08 -0.55
C GLN A 76 -2.57 7.83 0.05
N PHE A 77 -3.37 7.17 0.89
CA PHE A 77 -4.47 7.80 1.60
C PHE A 77 -3.97 8.87 2.57
N TYR A 78 -2.86 8.63 3.27
CA TYR A 78 -2.22 9.62 4.13
C TYR A 78 -1.93 10.92 3.37
N TYR A 79 -1.26 10.85 2.21
CA TYR A 79 -0.98 12.03 1.41
C TYR A 79 -2.24 12.67 0.80
N TRP A 80 -3.21 11.86 0.36
CA TRP A 80 -4.44 12.36 -0.21
C TRP A 80 -5.30 13.13 0.81
N LYS A 81 -5.36 12.61 2.05
CA LYS A 81 -6.19 13.14 3.14
C LYS A 81 -5.42 13.99 4.14
N ALA A 82 -4.27 14.52 3.75
CA ALA A 82 -3.42 15.33 4.62
C ALA A 82 -4.17 16.51 5.29
N PRO A 83 -5.04 17.28 4.59
CA PRO A 83 -5.81 18.34 5.24
C PRO A 83 -6.80 17.83 6.29
N GLU A 84 -7.50 16.73 6.01
CA GLU A 84 -8.44 16.12 6.96
C GLU A 84 -7.74 15.50 8.17
N LEU A 85 -6.56 14.90 7.95
CA LEU A 85 -5.69 14.38 9.01
C LEU A 85 -5.25 15.50 9.95
N ALA A 86 -4.78 16.62 9.40
CA ALA A 86 -4.40 17.79 10.19
C ALA A 86 -5.57 18.34 11.01
N SER A 87 -6.78 18.39 10.45
CA SER A 87 -7.99 18.80 11.17
C SER A 87 -8.32 17.86 12.34
N ARG A 88 -8.24 16.54 12.14
CA ARG A 88 -8.52 15.56 13.20
C ARG A 88 -7.46 15.56 14.31
N ARG A 89 -6.20 15.76 13.95
CA ARG A 89 -5.12 15.95 14.93
C ARG A 89 -5.43 17.10 15.88
N ASN A 90 -5.81 18.26 15.34
CA ASN A 90 -6.15 19.44 16.13
C ASN A 90 -7.37 19.24 17.03
N GLN A 91 -8.36 18.45 16.61
CA GLN A 91 -9.52 18.11 17.43
C GLN A 91 -9.14 17.20 18.61
N THR A 92 -8.23 16.27 18.40
CA THR A 92 -7.76 15.33 19.43
C THR A 92 -6.94 16.04 20.53
N THR A 93 -6.25 17.13 20.19
CA THR A 93 -5.46 17.94 21.15
C THR A 93 -6.32 18.95 21.93
N GLY A 94 -7.51 19.31 21.45
CA GLY A 94 -8.28 20.47 21.93
C GLY A 94 -9.56 20.20 22.75
N GLY A 95 -10.10 18.98 22.80
CA GLY A 95 -11.34 18.75 23.57
C GLY A 95 -11.86 17.31 23.61
N SER A 96 -12.02 16.81 24.84
CA SER A 96 -12.92 15.79 25.44
C SER A 96 -13.62 14.65 24.63
N GLU A 97 -13.32 14.38 23.37
CA GLU A 97 -13.71 13.12 22.72
C GLU A 97 -12.46 12.41 22.20
N THR A 98 -11.82 11.67 23.10
CA THR A 98 -10.69 10.81 22.76
C THR A 98 -11.21 9.65 21.91
N VAL A 99 -11.25 9.83 20.59
CA VAL A 99 -11.34 8.69 19.68
C VAL A 99 -10.07 7.87 19.92
N CYS A 100 -10.23 6.75 20.62
CA CYS A 100 -9.13 5.89 21.03
C CYS A 100 -8.62 5.14 19.81
N TYR A 101 -7.66 5.74 19.10
CA TYR A 101 -6.96 5.04 18.02
C TYR A 101 -6.01 4.01 18.65
N PRO A 102 -5.89 2.81 18.06
CA PRO A 102 -4.96 1.81 18.57
C PRO A 102 -3.55 2.39 18.60
N THR A 103 -2.90 2.36 19.76
CA THR A 103 -1.50 2.77 19.90
C THR A 103 -0.62 1.75 19.19
N ILE A 104 -0.25 2.03 17.94
CA ILE A 104 0.69 1.21 17.19
C ILE A 104 2.09 1.60 17.64
N GLN A 105 2.81 0.68 18.28
CA GLN A 105 4.17 0.93 18.71
C GLN A 105 5.08 1.12 17.49
N VAL A 106 5.81 2.23 17.44
CA VAL A 106 6.93 2.39 16.51
C VAL A 106 8.08 1.56 17.06
N GLN A 107 8.52 0.57 16.28
CA GLN A 107 9.70 -0.20 16.66
C GLN A 107 10.91 0.43 16.01
N ARG A 108 11.90 0.76 16.83
CA ARG A 108 13.26 1.06 16.36
C ARG A 108 14.00 -0.25 16.12
N SER A 109 13.40 -1.15 15.35
CA SER A 109 14.01 -2.41 14.96
C SER A 109 14.61 -2.27 13.57
N SER A 110 15.80 -2.84 13.37
CA SER A 110 16.46 -2.94 12.07
C SER A 110 15.75 -3.99 11.22
N GLY A 111 14.52 -3.71 10.78
CA GLY A 111 13.81 -4.57 9.83
C GLY A 111 14.63 -4.66 8.55
N THR A 112 14.90 -5.87 8.07
CA THR A 112 15.63 -6.04 6.81
C THR A 112 14.76 -5.51 5.66
N GLU A 113 15.32 -4.58 4.87
CA GLU A 113 14.63 -4.10 3.67
C GLU A 113 14.47 -5.24 2.67
N LEU A 114 13.29 -5.34 2.06
CA LEU A 114 13.08 -6.35 1.04
C LEU A 114 13.94 -6.04 -0.19
N PRO A 115 14.69 -7.01 -0.76
CA PRO A 115 15.58 -6.80 -1.91
C PRO A 115 14.78 -6.71 -3.21
N LEU A 116 13.98 -5.65 -3.37
CA LEU A 116 12.98 -5.54 -4.43
C LEU A 116 13.58 -4.97 -5.73
N PRO A 117 13.22 -5.53 -6.91
CA PRO A 117 13.68 -5.01 -8.19
C PRO A 117 12.98 -3.68 -8.50
N CYS A 118 13.64 -2.57 -8.18
CA CYS A 118 13.16 -1.22 -8.45
C CYS A 118 14.26 -0.37 -9.07
N ASN A 119 14.17 -0.09 -10.37
CA ASN A 119 15.01 0.94 -10.99
C ASN A 119 14.54 2.33 -10.52
N HIS A 120 15.15 2.82 -9.45
CA HIS A 120 14.81 4.10 -8.81
C HIS A 120 14.96 5.31 -9.74
N GLY A 121 15.96 5.31 -10.64
CA GLY A 121 16.17 6.38 -11.61
C GLY A 121 15.06 6.47 -12.64
N LEU A 122 14.64 5.32 -13.19
CA LEU A 122 13.50 5.24 -14.10
C LEU A 122 12.20 5.60 -13.36
N ALA A 123 12.00 5.09 -12.14
CA ALA A 123 10.84 5.42 -11.32
C ALA A 123 10.71 6.94 -11.07
N GLN A 124 11.81 7.60 -10.70
CA GLN A 124 11.83 9.04 -10.48
C GLN A 124 11.56 9.83 -11.78
N THR A 125 12.01 9.33 -12.92
CA THR A 125 11.71 9.96 -14.22
C THR A 125 10.22 9.87 -14.55
N ILE A 126 9.61 8.70 -14.32
CA ILE A 126 8.21 8.43 -14.69
C ILE A 126 7.22 9.11 -13.73
N PHE A 127 7.46 9.01 -12.43
CA PHE A 127 6.55 9.55 -11.42
C PHE A 127 6.94 10.96 -10.93
N GLY A 128 8.09 11.46 -11.38
CA GLY A 128 8.68 12.70 -10.90
C GLY A 128 9.40 12.53 -9.56
N SER A 129 10.07 13.61 -9.16
CA SER A 129 10.55 13.76 -7.80
C SER A 129 9.40 14.30 -6.95
N TYR A 130 8.91 13.53 -5.98
CA TYR A 130 8.23 14.14 -4.86
C TYR A 130 9.30 14.94 -4.12
N GLY A 131 9.34 16.25 -4.39
CA GLY A 131 10.20 17.17 -3.68
C GLY A 131 10.05 16.89 -2.21
N ASN A 132 11.18 16.76 -1.52
CA ASN A 132 11.30 16.53 -0.09
C ASN A 132 10.26 17.41 0.61
N VAL A 133 9.08 16.83 0.89
CA VAL A 133 8.09 17.50 1.70
C VAL A 133 8.73 17.41 3.07
N ASP A 134 9.43 18.48 3.42
CA ASP A 134 10.10 18.72 4.71
C ASP A 134 9.12 18.64 5.90
N SER A 135 7.86 18.25 5.66
CA SER A 135 6.97 17.72 6.67
C SER A 135 7.58 16.44 7.24
N VAL A 136 8.09 16.56 8.45
CA VAL A 136 8.34 15.44 9.36
C VAL A 136 7.06 14.59 9.39
N ILE A 137 7.13 13.37 8.84
CA ILE A 137 6.00 12.43 8.94
C ILE A 137 6.15 11.80 10.31
N GLU A 138 5.18 12.06 11.17
CA GLU A 138 5.09 11.38 12.44
C GLU A 138 4.33 10.08 12.25
N TRP A 139 4.84 8.99 12.80
CA TRP A 139 4.17 7.70 12.72
C TRP A 139 2.76 7.72 13.30
N ASP A 140 2.49 8.58 14.29
CA ASP A 140 1.15 8.81 14.82
C ASP A 140 0.16 9.31 13.76
N ASP A 141 0.61 10.14 12.81
CA ASP A 141 -0.25 10.56 11.70
C ASP A 141 -0.52 9.39 10.73
N VAL A 142 0.43 8.45 10.59
CA VAL A 142 0.23 7.21 9.81
C VAL A 142 -0.75 6.27 10.51
N VAL A 143 -0.71 6.18 11.85
CA VAL A 143 -1.72 5.46 12.65
C VAL A 143 -3.10 6.05 12.42
N LEU A 144 -3.22 7.38 12.49
CA LEU A 144 -4.47 8.09 12.25
C LEU A 144 -4.98 7.85 10.82
N ALA A 145 -4.08 7.92 9.83
CA ALA A 145 -4.41 7.64 8.43
C ALA A 145 -4.88 6.21 8.21
N LEU A 146 -4.26 5.22 8.86
CA LEU A 146 -4.70 3.84 8.81
C LEU A 146 -6.15 3.69 9.33
N ALA A 147 -6.45 4.24 10.50
CA ALA A 147 -7.80 4.17 11.07
C ALA A 147 -8.84 4.93 10.21
N MET A 148 -8.47 6.08 9.64
CA MET A 148 -9.33 6.79 8.70
C MET A 148 -9.55 6.02 7.40
N TRP A 149 -8.51 5.36 6.89
CA TRP A 149 -8.57 4.53 5.69
C TRP A 149 -9.47 3.32 5.91
N GLU A 150 -9.37 2.63 7.05
CA GLU A 150 -10.23 1.49 7.40
C GLU A 150 -11.71 1.92 7.39
N ASN A 151 -12.04 3.02 8.09
CA ASN A 151 -13.40 3.57 8.10
C ASN A 151 -13.88 3.98 6.69
N TYR A 152 -13.02 4.63 5.91
CA TYR A 152 -13.33 5.01 4.54
C TYR A 152 -13.60 3.80 3.64
N SER A 153 -12.79 2.75 3.78
CA SER A 153 -12.89 1.53 2.98
C SER A 153 -14.18 0.75 3.26
N GLU A 154 -14.58 0.64 4.54
CA GLU A 154 -15.83 0.01 4.93
C GLU A 154 -17.05 0.80 4.43
N GLU A 155 -17.01 2.14 4.52
CA GLU A 155 -18.08 2.98 3.98
C GLU A 155 -18.18 2.87 2.45
N LEU A 156 -17.04 2.79 1.74
CA LEU A 156 -17.03 2.58 0.30
C LEU A 156 -17.61 1.21 -0.08
N LYS A 157 -17.23 0.15 0.65
CA LYS A 157 -17.77 -1.21 0.47
C LYS A 157 -19.28 -1.26 0.72
N ARG A 158 -19.77 -0.56 1.75
CA ARG A 158 -21.21 -0.42 2.03
C ARG A 158 -21.93 0.27 0.87
N LYS A 159 -21.41 1.41 0.39
CA LYS A 159 -21.97 2.11 -0.77
C LYS A 159 -21.96 1.25 -2.02
N LEU A 160 -20.85 0.57 -2.31
CA LEU A 160 -20.73 -0.33 -3.45
C LEU A 160 -21.83 -1.40 -3.40
N SER A 161 -22.05 -2.02 -2.23
CA SER A 161 -23.08 -3.04 -2.04
C SER A 161 -24.49 -2.51 -2.27
N ILE A 162 -24.76 -1.25 -1.90
CA ILE A 162 -26.05 -0.58 -2.12
C ILE A 162 -26.27 -0.25 -3.60
N PHE A 163 -25.23 0.19 -4.31
CA PHE A 163 -25.36 0.63 -5.71
C PHE A 163 -25.23 -0.50 -6.72
N LEU A 164 -24.60 -1.62 -6.36
CA LEU A 164 -24.36 -2.74 -7.28
C LEU A 164 -25.65 -3.27 -7.95
N PRO A 165 -26.79 -3.47 -7.24
CA PRO A 165 -28.04 -3.89 -7.88
C PRO A 165 -28.56 -2.87 -8.91
N ASN A 166 -28.37 -1.58 -8.64
CA ASN A 166 -28.79 -0.52 -9.55
C ASN A 166 -27.92 -0.50 -10.81
N TRP A 167 -26.62 -0.71 -10.68
CA TRP A 167 -25.71 -0.81 -11.82
C TRP A 167 -25.99 -2.03 -12.70
N LEU A 168 -26.38 -3.16 -12.11
CA LEU A 168 -26.85 -4.33 -12.84
C LEU A 168 -28.15 -4.04 -13.59
N SER A 169 -29.13 -3.44 -12.90
CA SER A 169 -30.44 -3.13 -13.48
C SER A 169 -30.36 -2.12 -14.62
N ASN A 170 -29.41 -1.18 -14.54
CA ASN A 170 -29.17 -0.15 -15.55
C ASN A 170 -28.21 -0.61 -16.66
N GLY A 171 -27.78 -1.88 -16.69
CA GLY A 171 -26.85 -2.39 -17.71
C GLY A 171 -25.49 -1.68 -17.70
N THR A 172 -25.06 -1.15 -16.55
CA THR A 172 -23.74 -0.50 -16.38
C THR A 172 -22.66 -1.53 -16.07
N ILE A 173 -23.04 -2.66 -15.47
CA ILE A 173 -22.17 -3.81 -15.21
C ILE A 173 -22.87 -5.05 -15.76
N PHE A 174 -22.12 -5.90 -16.44
CA PHE A 174 -22.60 -7.16 -16.99
C PHE A 174 -21.98 -8.32 -16.22
N VAL A 175 -22.78 -9.34 -15.92
CA VAL A 175 -22.27 -10.60 -15.40
C VAL A 175 -21.77 -11.39 -16.60
N VAL A 176 -20.46 -11.61 -16.66
CA VAL A 176 -19.86 -12.46 -17.70
C VAL A 176 -20.14 -13.91 -17.31
N ASP A 177 -20.75 -14.67 -18.22
CA ASP A 177 -20.94 -16.10 -18.04
C ASP A 177 -19.58 -16.81 -18.21
N PRO A 178 -19.08 -17.54 -17.20
CA PRO A 178 -17.80 -18.23 -17.28
C PRO A 178 -17.78 -19.36 -18.34
N SER A 179 -18.93 -19.72 -18.92
CA SER A 179 -19.04 -20.71 -20.00
C SER A 179 -18.91 -20.11 -21.41
N GLU A 180 -18.90 -18.79 -21.56
CA GLU A 180 -18.66 -18.15 -22.86
C GLU A 180 -17.16 -18.11 -23.17
N PRO A 181 -16.70 -18.68 -24.30
CA PRO A 181 -15.31 -18.58 -24.71
C PRO A 181 -15.02 -17.13 -25.10
N THR A 182 -14.12 -16.47 -24.36
CA THR A 182 -13.56 -15.18 -24.75
C THR A 182 -12.88 -15.36 -26.11
N GLN A 183 -13.47 -14.82 -27.19
CA GLN A 183 -12.82 -14.76 -28.49
C GLN A 183 -11.56 -13.89 -28.34
N VAL A 184 -10.42 -14.54 -28.15
CA VAL A 184 -9.13 -13.95 -28.41
C VAL A 184 -9.06 -13.80 -29.92
N CYS A 185 -9.25 -12.59 -30.44
CA CYS A 185 -8.91 -12.28 -31.82
C CYS A 185 -7.40 -12.52 -31.99
N GLY A 186 -7.04 -13.72 -32.44
CA GLY A 186 -5.73 -13.95 -33.02
C GLY A 186 -5.65 -13.13 -34.29
N GLU A 187 -4.78 -12.12 -34.30
CA GLU A 187 -4.37 -11.47 -35.53
C GLU A 187 -3.76 -12.54 -36.43
N GLY A 188 -4.43 -12.80 -37.56
CA GLY A 188 -3.96 -13.71 -38.59
C GLY A 188 -2.98 -13.00 -39.52
N ASN A 189 -1.85 -13.69 -39.73
CA ASN A 189 -0.79 -13.54 -40.74
C ASN A 189 0.17 -12.36 -40.62
#